data_AF-A0A1H6JRP2-F1
#
_entry.id   AF-A0A1H6JRP2-F1
#
_cell.length_a   1.000
_cell.length_b   1.000
_cell.length_c   1.000
_cell.angle_alpha   90.00
_cell.angle_beta   90.00
_cell.angle_gamma   90.00
#
_symmetry.space_group_name_H-M   'P 1'
#
loop_
_entity.id
_entity.type
_entity.pdbx_description
1 polymer ?
#
loop_
_entity_poly.entity_id
_entity_poly.type
_entity_poly.pdbx_seq_one_letter_code
_entity_poly.pdbx_strand_id
1 'polypeptide(L)'
;MKKARKLLTGVIVAAATASGALLGAGEAVAVPDVVDRPYKDAKRMIERSGGRAVVATRVGTGAEEALCLVTNAWDAAVRRPNSRSRLVENREVMVALNCNGVLAAPGSAGNSAMSPAGRQAKAEAQEKARKAEERRLAQVSTPNT
;
A
#
# COMPACT_ATOMS: atom_id res chain seq x y z
N MET A 1 47.79 -60.26 -28.65
CA MET A 1 49.10 -59.62 -28.94
C MET A 1 48.90 -58.12 -29.03
N LYS A 2 49.75 -57.38 -28.31
CA LYS A 2 49.69 -55.93 -28.08
C LYS A 2 49.87 -55.16 -29.39
N LYS A 3 49.02 -54.17 -29.66
CA LYS A 3 49.40 -53.02 -30.48
C LYS A 3 49.16 -51.76 -29.67
N ALA A 4 50.26 -51.27 -29.11
CA ALA A 4 50.37 -49.96 -28.49
C ALA A 4 51.19 -49.05 -29.42
N ARG A 5 50.97 -47.74 -29.22
CA ARG A 5 51.77 -46.57 -29.67
C ARG A 5 51.39 -45.98 -31.02
N LYS A 6 50.92 -44.73 -31.02
CA LYS A 6 51.77 -43.51 -30.99
C LYS A 6 50.95 -42.32 -30.45
N LEU A 7 51.42 -41.66 -29.38
CA LEU A 7 52.16 -40.38 -29.35
C LEU A 7 51.25 -39.18 -29.70
N LEU A 8 50.78 -38.39 -28.73
CA LEU A 8 51.45 -37.26 -28.04
C LEU A 8 51.18 -35.89 -28.72
N THR A 9 50.73 -34.96 -27.88
CA THR A 9 50.88 -33.49 -27.94
C THR A 9 49.91 -32.65 -28.80
N GLY A 10 49.01 -31.94 -28.11
CA GLY A 10 48.32 -30.73 -28.56
C GLY A 10 47.85 -29.93 -27.34
N VAL A 11 48.47 -28.78 -27.11
CA VAL A 11 48.36 -27.91 -25.92
C VAL A 11 47.16 -26.94 -26.08
N ILE A 12 46.75 -26.33 -24.97
CA ILE A 12 46.09 -25.01 -24.81
C ILE A 12 44.59 -25.03 -24.41
N VAL A 13 44.41 -24.89 -23.09
CA VAL A 13 43.39 -24.12 -22.34
C VAL A 13 42.18 -23.58 -23.12
N ALA A 14 40.98 -24.00 -22.70
CA ALA A 14 39.78 -23.17 -22.74
C ALA A 14 39.05 -23.28 -21.40
N ALA A 15 39.42 -22.40 -20.46
CA ALA A 15 38.54 -22.01 -19.38
C ALA A 15 37.39 -21.20 -19.98
N ALA A 16 36.15 -21.67 -19.87
CA ALA A 16 34.96 -20.88 -20.22
C ALA A 16 33.78 -21.26 -19.30
N THR A 17 33.77 -20.59 -18.14
CA THR A 17 32.60 -20.02 -17.47
C THR A 17 31.37 -20.92 -17.26
N ALA A 18 31.33 -21.57 -16.09
CA ALA A 18 30.07 -21.78 -15.39
C ALA A 18 29.58 -20.42 -14.87
N SER A 19 28.80 -19.66 -15.65
CA SER A 19 28.22 -18.40 -15.18
C SER A 19 26.99 -18.01 -15.99
N GLY A 20 25.86 -17.91 -15.30
CA GLY A 20 24.85 -16.92 -15.61
C GLY A 20 23.65 -17.40 -16.42
N ALA A 21 22.69 -18.02 -15.73
CA ALA A 21 21.27 -17.72 -15.94
C ALA A 21 20.41 -18.32 -14.81
N LEU A 22 20.76 -18.02 -13.55
CA LEU A 22 19.70 -17.84 -12.56
C LEU A 22 19.04 -16.51 -12.93
N LEU A 23 18.17 -16.54 -13.94
CA LEU A 23 17.19 -15.49 -14.14
C LEU A 23 16.29 -15.56 -12.92
N GLY A 24 16.66 -14.84 -11.86
CA GLY A 24 15.80 -14.64 -10.71
C GLY A 24 14.48 -14.14 -11.25
N ALA A 25 13.43 -14.94 -11.08
CA ALA A 25 12.07 -14.47 -11.27
C ALA A 25 11.94 -13.26 -10.35
N GLY A 26 11.96 -12.06 -10.93
CA GLY A 26 11.61 -10.86 -10.18
C GLY A 26 10.20 -11.09 -9.68
N GLU A 27 10.04 -11.22 -8.36
CA GLU A 27 8.70 -11.29 -7.78
C GLU A 27 7.99 -10.00 -8.20
N ALA A 28 6.95 -10.13 -9.03
CA ALA A 28 6.07 -9.02 -9.33
C ALA A 28 5.33 -8.71 -8.01
N VAL A 29 5.90 -7.82 -7.20
CA VAL A 29 5.26 -7.32 -5.99
C VAL A 29 4.10 -6.45 -6.45
N ALA A 30 2.91 -7.03 -6.50
CA ALA A 30 1.69 -6.28 -6.75
C ALA A 30 1.50 -5.25 -5.63
N VAL A 31 0.92 -4.09 -5.97
CA VAL A 31 0.50 -3.09 -4.99
C VAL A 31 -0.34 -3.77 -3.90
N PRO A 32 -0.01 -3.58 -2.61
CA PRO A 32 -0.78 -4.19 -1.53
C PRO A 32 -2.22 -3.68 -1.53
N ASP A 33 -3.16 -4.51 -1.07
CA ASP A 33 -4.56 -4.12 -0.94
C ASP A 33 -4.76 -3.09 0.19
N VAL A 34 -4.77 -1.82 -0.22
CA VAL A 34 -4.83 -0.66 0.68
C VAL A 34 -6.08 0.19 0.49
N VAL A 35 -6.99 -0.19 -0.41
CA VAL A 35 -8.24 0.53 -0.66
C VAL A 35 -9.15 0.46 0.59
N ASP A 36 -9.92 1.52 0.82
CA ASP A 36 -10.77 1.73 2.00
C ASP A 36 -10.03 1.79 3.34
N ARG A 37 -8.69 1.92 3.33
CA ARG A 37 -7.87 2.13 4.52
C ARG A 37 -7.47 3.61 4.68
N PRO A 38 -7.24 4.09 5.92
CA PRO A 38 -6.62 5.38 6.15
C PRO A 38 -5.24 5.46 5.49
N TYR A 39 -4.90 6.60 4.90
CA TYR A 39 -3.63 6.80 4.20
C TYR A 39 -2.41 6.53 5.08
N LYS A 40 -2.48 6.88 6.38
CA LYS A 40 -1.40 6.54 7.33
C LYS A 40 -1.10 5.03 7.36
N ASP A 41 -2.13 4.19 7.24
CA ASP A 41 -2.00 2.73 7.32
C ASP A 41 -1.54 2.17 5.98
N ALA A 42 -2.12 2.68 4.88
CA ALA A 42 -1.71 2.37 3.52
C ALA A 42 -0.22 2.68 3.29
N LYS A 43 0.25 3.87 3.70
CA LYS A 43 1.65 4.28 3.61
C LYS A 43 2.57 3.26 4.29
N ARG A 44 2.23 2.86 5.52
CA ARG A 44 3.03 1.85 6.25
C ARG A 44 3.02 0.48 5.56
N MET A 45 1.90 0.07 4.95
CA MET A 45 1.81 -1.19 4.21
C MET A 45 2.68 -1.17 2.95
N ILE A 46 2.61 -0.10 2.18
CA ILE A 46 3.41 0.12 0.97
C ILE A 46 4.91 0.17 1.31
N GLU A 47 5.29 0.88 2.37
CA GLU A 47 6.69 0.95 2.81
C GLU A 47 7.22 -0.42 3.25
N ARG A 48 6.40 -1.22 3.94
CA ARG A 48 6.77 -2.60 4.32
C ARG A 48 6.93 -3.52 3.12
N SER A 49 6.23 -3.28 2.01
CA SER A 49 6.40 -4.03 0.76
C SER A 49 7.55 -3.49 -0.10
N GLY A 50 8.36 -2.55 0.40
CA GLY A 50 9.49 -1.96 -0.33
C GLY A 50 9.12 -0.83 -1.29
N GLY A 51 7.83 -0.44 -1.34
CA GLY A 51 7.34 0.69 -2.11
C GLY A 51 7.45 2.02 -1.37
N ARG A 52 7.14 3.11 -2.06
CA ARG A 52 7.02 4.47 -1.54
C ARG A 52 5.68 5.03 -1.98
N ALA A 53 4.81 5.31 -1.01
CA ALA A 53 3.51 5.90 -1.29
C ALA A 53 3.67 7.34 -1.80
N VAL A 54 2.97 7.69 -2.88
CA VAL A 54 2.91 9.03 -3.46
C VAL A 54 1.46 9.40 -3.69
N VAL A 55 1.01 10.53 -3.13
CA VAL A 55 -0.36 11.00 -3.35
C VAL A 55 -0.51 11.50 -4.78
N ALA A 56 -1.32 10.79 -5.56
CA ALA A 56 -1.61 11.10 -6.96
C ALA A 56 -2.72 12.14 -7.07
N THR A 57 -3.80 11.92 -6.33
CA THR A 57 -4.98 12.78 -6.30
C THR A 57 -5.52 12.87 -4.88
N ARG A 58 -6.09 14.03 -4.57
CA ARG A 58 -6.75 14.30 -3.30
C ARG A 58 -8.08 14.99 -3.59
N VAL A 59 -9.17 14.44 -3.04
CA VAL A 59 -10.51 15.02 -3.15
C VAL A 59 -11.04 15.32 -1.76
N GLY A 60 -11.48 16.56 -1.54
CA GLY A 60 -12.04 17.01 -0.26
C GLY A 60 -11.02 17.56 0.74
N THR A 61 -11.54 18.24 1.75
CA THR A 61 -10.77 18.95 2.79
C THR A 61 -11.32 18.72 4.20
N GLY A 62 -12.30 17.82 4.35
CA GLY A 62 -12.98 17.55 5.62
C GLY A 62 -12.20 16.66 6.59
N ALA A 63 -11.06 16.11 6.19
CA ALA A 63 -10.19 15.28 7.01
C ALA A 63 -8.69 15.62 6.81
N GLU A 64 -7.90 15.40 7.85
CA GLU A 64 -6.43 15.41 7.76
C GLU A 64 -5.93 14.34 6.78
N GLU A 65 -4.84 14.61 6.06
CA GLU A 65 -4.31 13.69 5.03
C GLU A 65 -4.10 12.26 5.52
N ALA A 66 -3.54 12.12 6.72
CA ALA A 66 -3.26 10.83 7.34
C ALA A 66 -4.52 9.98 7.56
N LEU A 67 -5.69 10.62 7.66
CA LEU A 67 -6.99 9.99 7.91
C LEU A 67 -7.83 9.83 6.64
N CYS A 68 -7.41 10.39 5.50
CA CYS A 68 -8.12 10.21 4.25
C CYS A 68 -8.14 8.75 3.83
N LEU A 69 -9.27 8.30 3.28
CA LEU A 69 -9.41 6.94 2.77
C LEU A 69 -8.75 6.83 1.41
N VAL A 70 -7.98 5.77 1.20
CA VAL A 70 -7.47 5.42 -0.12
C VAL A 70 -8.60 4.87 -0.97
N THR A 71 -8.88 5.49 -2.11
CA THR A 71 -9.92 5.03 -3.05
C THR A 71 -9.36 4.23 -4.21
N ASN A 72 -8.06 4.39 -4.50
CA ASN A 72 -7.36 3.60 -5.51
C ASN A 72 -5.84 3.63 -5.23
N ALA A 73 -5.14 2.56 -5.61
CA ALA A 73 -3.68 2.47 -5.53
C ALA A 73 -3.12 1.71 -6.73
N TRP A 74 -2.03 2.20 -7.32
CA TRP A 74 -1.40 1.61 -8.50
C TRP A 74 0.09 1.94 -8.58
N ASP A 75 0.87 1.11 -9.28
CA ASP A 75 2.28 1.40 -9.52
C ASP A 75 2.44 2.57 -10.49
N ALA A 76 3.43 3.43 -10.25
CA ALA A 76 3.72 4.50 -11.18
C ALA A 76 4.14 3.93 -12.55
N ALA A 77 3.56 4.47 -13.62
CA ALA A 77 3.82 3.98 -14.97
C ALA A 77 5.22 4.36 -15.50
N VAL A 78 5.84 5.41 -14.96
CA VAL A 78 7.09 5.99 -15.48
C VAL A 78 8.20 5.89 -14.46
N ARG A 79 9.34 5.33 -14.87
CA ARG A 79 10.58 5.33 -14.09
C ARG A 79 11.17 6.74 -14.08
N ARG A 80 11.26 7.36 -12.90
CA ARG A 80 11.94 8.64 -12.76
C ARG A 80 13.47 8.43 -12.70
N PRO A 81 14.27 9.23 -13.43
CA PRO A 81 15.70 9.20 -13.25
C PRO A 81 16.07 9.72 -11.86
N ASN A 82 17.15 9.18 -11.29
CA ASN A 82 17.72 9.72 -10.07
C ASN A 82 18.48 11.04 -10.33
N SER A 83 19.04 11.64 -9.28
CA SER A 83 19.83 12.89 -9.37
C SER A 83 21.07 12.81 -10.27
N ARG A 84 21.45 11.62 -10.74
CA ARG A 84 22.56 11.37 -11.68
C ARG A 84 22.05 10.94 -13.06
N SER A 85 20.79 11.22 -13.40
CA SER A 85 20.14 10.90 -14.67
C SER A 85 20.08 9.42 -15.03
N ARG A 86 20.23 8.51 -14.05
CA ARG A 86 20.08 7.07 -14.28
C ARG A 86 18.66 6.64 -13.98
N LEU A 87 18.08 5.83 -14.87
CA LEU A 87 16.79 5.17 -14.62
C LEU A 87 16.94 4.22 -13.42
N VAL A 88 16.20 4.50 -12.35
CA VAL A 88 16.13 3.63 -11.15
C VAL A 88 14.89 2.76 -11.18
N GLU A 89 14.90 1.67 -10.43
CA GLU A 89 13.72 0.83 -10.22
C GLU A 89 12.55 1.68 -9.74
N ASN A 90 11.36 1.44 -10.29
CA ASN A 90 10.18 2.18 -9.85
C ASN A 90 9.65 1.55 -8.57
N ARG A 91 9.67 2.32 -7.50
CA ARG A 91 9.10 1.93 -6.21
C ARG A 91 7.93 2.84 -5.82
N GLU A 92 7.53 3.75 -6.69
CA GLU A 92 6.42 4.66 -6.40
C GLU A 92 5.08 3.94 -6.56
N VAL A 93 4.32 3.87 -5.47
CA VAL A 93 2.92 3.47 -5.48
C VAL A 93 2.09 4.73 -5.38
N MET A 94 1.37 5.03 -6.46
CA MET A 94 0.46 6.16 -6.56
C MET A 94 -0.84 5.83 -5.81
N VAL A 95 -1.31 6.74 -4.96
CA VAL A 95 -2.57 6.59 -4.22
C VAL A 95 -3.53 7.75 -4.50
N ALA A 96 -4.81 7.43 -4.70
CA ALA A 96 -5.89 8.40 -4.75
C ALA A 96 -6.59 8.47 -3.39
N LEU A 97 -6.80 9.69 -2.88
CA LEU A 97 -7.34 9.93 -1.56
C LEU A 97 -8.71 10.60 -1.60
N ASN A 98 -9.63 10.08 -0.78
CA ASN A 98 -10.88 10.74 -0.39
C ASN A 98 -10.73 11.30 1.03
N CYS A 99 -10.68 12.62 1.11
CA CYS A 99 -10.52 13.42 2.31
C CYS A 99 -11.81 14.16 2.70
N ASN A 100 -12.97 13.69 2.23
CA ASN A 100 -14.25 14.13 2.75
C ASN A 100 -14.45 13.64 4.19
N GLY A 101 -15.47 14.16 4.89
CA GLY A 101 -15.81 13.69 6.23
C GLY A 101 -16.13 12.19 6.27
N VAL A 102 -16.01 11.60 7.46
CA VAL A 102 -16.19 10.15 7.69
C VAL A 102 -17.59 9.67 7.25
N LEU A 103 -18.60 10.51 7.40
CA LEU A 103 -19.98 10.27 6.95
C LEU A 103 -20.58 11.60 6.47
N ALA A 104 -21.35 11.57 5.37
CA ALA A 104 -22.06 12.75 4.89
C ALA A 104 -23.18 13.18 5.86
N ALA A 105 -23.34 14.48 6.05
CA ALA A 105 -24.41 15.07 6.86
C ALA A 105 -24.96 16.33 6.15
N PRO A 106 -26.13 16.87 6.55
CA PRO A 106 -26.64 18.12 5.99
C PRO A 106 -25.59 19.23 6.02
N GLY A 107 -25.27 19.80 4.87
CA GLY A 107 -24.24 20.85 4.73
C GLY A 107 -22.79 20.39 4.92
N SER A 108 -22.53 19.09 5.13
CA SER A 108 -21.18 18.55 5.35
C SER A 108 -20.88 17.39 4.41
N ALA A 109 -19.90 17.58 3.52
CA ALA A 109 -19.44 16.54 2.60
C ALA A 109 -18.80 15.37 3.37
N GLY A 110 -19.12 14.14 2.97
CA GLY A 110 -18.58 12.94 3.58
C GLY A 110 -18.89 11.67 2.79
N ASN A 111 -18.45 10.53 3.30
CA ASN A 111 -18.77 9.24 2.68
C ASN A 111 -20.28 9.00 2.69
N SER A 112 -20.82 8.49 1.59
CA SER A 112 -22.24 8.14 1.51
C SER A 112 -22.56 7.06 2.54
N ALA A 113 -23.68 7.20 3.26
CA ALA A 113 -24.18 6.17 4.17
C ALA A 113 -24.45 4.82 3.49
N MET A 114 -24.50 4.80 2.15
CA MET A 114 -24.65 3.58 1.36
C MET A 114 -23.32 2.96 0.92
N SER A 115 -22.17 3.65 1.02
CA SER A 115 -20.87 3.03 0.71
C SER A 115 -20.43 2.10 1.85
N PRO A 116 -19.54 1.12 1.61
CA PRO A 116 -19.02 0.26 2.67
C PRO A 116 -18.47 1.05 3.87
N ALA A 117 -17.58 2.02 3.61
CA ALA A 117 -17.02 2.89 4.63
C ALA A 117 -18.07 3.73 5.36
N GLY A 118 -19.05 4.30 4.63
CA GLY A 118 -20.11 5.10 5.26
C GLY A 118 -21.11 4.26 6.06
N ARG A 119 -21.37 3.01 5.67
CA ARG A 119 -22.17 2.06 6.47
C ARG A 119 -21.47 1.74 7.79
N GLN A 120 -20.18 1.46 7.75
CA GLN A 120 -19.39 1.21 8.96
C GLN A 120 -19.39 2.44 9.87
N ALA A 121 -19.09 3.62 9.33
CA ALA A 121 -19.12 4.87 10.07
C ALA A 121 -20.48 5.16 10.73
N LYS A 122 -21.58 4.90 10.00
CA LYS A 122 -22.93 5.06 10.53
C LYS A 122 -23.20 4.10 11.70
N ALA A 123 -22.81 2.83 11.57
CA ALA A 123 -22.96 1.85 12.63
C ALA A 123 -22.17 2.23 13.89
N GLU A 124 -20.90 2.63 13.73
CA GLU A 124 -20.06 3.10 14.83
C GLU A 124 -20.63 4.37 15.51
N ALA A 125 -21.17 5.30 14.73
CA ALA A 125 -21.82 6.50 15.25
C ALA A 125 -23.07 6.17 16.08
N GLN A 126 -23.91 5.24 15.58
CA GLN A 126 -25.10 4.77 16.31
C GLN A 126 -24.72 4.05 17.60
N GLU A 127 -23.68 3.21 17.59
CA GLU A 127 -23.19 2.55 18.79
C GLU A 127 -22.67 3.55 19.83
N LYS A 128 -21.89 4.55 19.41
CA LYS A 128 -21.40 5.63 20.29
C LYS A 128 -22.56 6.43 20.89
N ALA A 129 -23.58 6.76 20.09
CA ALA A 129 -24.76 7.46 20.57
C ALA A 129 -25.51 6.65 21.64
N ARG A 130 -25.72 5.35 21.42
CA ARG A 130 -26.35 4.45 22.41
C ARG A 130 -25.57 4.40 23.72
N LYS A 131 -24.25 4.20 23.66
CA LYS A 131 -23.39 4.20 24.85
C LYS A 131 -23.40 5.55 25.59
N ALA A 132 -23.47 6.66 24.87
CA ALA A 132 -23.56 7.99 25.48
C ALA A 132 -24.90 8.19 26.20
N GLU A 133 -26.01 7.71 25.61
CA GLU A 133 -27.32 7.73 26.24
C GLU A 133 -27.37 6.86 27.50
N GLU A 134 -26.86 5.63 27.44
CA GLU A 134 -26.73 4.74 28.59
C GLU A 134 -25.93 5.40 29.74
N ARG A 135 -24.80 6.03 29.43
CA ARG A 135 -23.99 6.77 30.41
C ARG A 135 -24.74 7.95 31.01
N ARG A 136 -25.51 8.69 30.20
CA ARG A 136 -26.31 9.83 30.67
C ARG A 136 -27.41 9.37 31.62
N LEU A 137 -28.10 8.27 31.29
CA LEU A 137 -29.11 7.67 32.17
C LEU A 137 -28.48 7.19 33.49
N ALA A 138 -27.32 6.52 33.44
CA ALA A 138 -26.61 6.08 34.63
C ALA A 138 -26.19 7.24 35.56
N GLN A 139 -25.73 8.36 35.00
CA GLN A 139 -25.38 9.56 35.77
C GLN A 139 -26.58 10.23 36.43
N VAL A 140 -27.76 10.21 35.79
CA VAL A 140 -29.00 10.74 36.38
C VAL A 140 -29.55 9.79 37.47
N SER A 141 -29.28 8.48 37.37
CA SER A 141 -29.74 7.47 38.33
C SER A 141 -28.82 7.26 39.53
N THR A 142 -27.61 7.83 39.56
CA THR A 142 -26.79 7.91 40.78
C THR A 142 -27.12 9.20 41.53
N PRO A 143 -27.90 9.15 42.63
CA PRO A 143 -28.11 10.33 43.46
C PRO A 143 -26.77 10.76 44.03
N ASN A 144 -26.48 12.06 44.04
CA ASN A 144 -25.36 12.61 44.81
C ASN A 144 -25.51 12.16 46.27
N THR A 145 -24.68 11.22 46.73
CA THR A 145 -24.40 11.01 48.16
C THR A 145 -23.49 12.09 48.69
#